data_AF-A0A920PK16-F1
#
_entry.id   AF-A0A920PK16-F1
#
_cell.length_a   1.000
_cell.length_b   1.000
_cell.length_c   1.000
_cell.angle_alpha   90.00
_cell.angle_beta   90.00
_cell.angle_gamma   90.00
#
_symmetry.space_group_name_H-M   'P 1'
#
loop_
_entity.id
_entity.type
_entity.pdbx_description
1 polymer ?
#
loop_
_entity_poly.entity_id
_entity_poly.type
_entity_poly.pdbx_seq_one_letter_code
_entity_poly.pdbx_strand_id
1 'polypeptide(L)'
;MVRLPTDLIYATSNASISKNTLILIVLVSVNEGKTSIGRERMIITRAETILVSIPFKAGGIPPWSFGGDPKCNFDTLLIRLETDSGLVGWGEAFSRNEDQALKAMIDTRVLPLVVGRDAASIASLKFDLEFQLHNFGRIGPIMYGISGVDIALWDLLGKATNRPLVDLLGGSFAEEFKPGVCKSAPVWQCGGCHTNHPRGYRAGIPSYQVA
;
A
#
# COMPACT_ATOMS: atom_id res chain seq x y z
N MET A 1 -17.36 -55.13 -29.91
CA MET A 1 -17.92 -53.83 -30.33
C MET A 1 -19.36 -53.80 -29.82
N VAL A 2 -19.57 -53.33 -28.59
CA VAL A 2 -20.77 -53.67 -27.80
C VAL A 2 -21.49 -52.42 -27.32
N ARG A 3 -22.79 -52.37 -27.63
CA ARG A 3 -23.81 -51.39 -27.24
C ARG A 3 -24.00 -51.33 -25.72
N LEU A 4 -24.39 -50.15 -25.23
CA LEU A 4 -24.87 -49.86 -23.87
C LEU A 4 -25.99 -50.81 -23.42
N PRO A 5 -26.17 -50.97 -22.10
CA PRO A 5 -27.51 -50.86 -21.53
C PRO A 5 -27.60 -49.92 -20.33
N THR A 6 -28.58 -49.03 -20.39
CA THR A 6 -29.41 -48.60 -19.26
C THR A 6 -29.97 -49.83 -18.56
N ASP A 7 -29.56 -50.08 -17.31
CA ASP A 7 -30.28 -50.82 -16.27
C ASP A 7 -29.42 -50.85 -15.01
N LEU A 8 -29.74 -50.05 -13.99
CA LEU A 8 -29.70 -50.45 -12.57
C LEU A 8 -30.25 -49.32 -11.69
N ILE A 9 -31.53 -49.02 -11.88
CA ILE A 9 -32.38 -48.50 -10.81
C ILE A 9 -33.17 -49.73 -10.31
N TYR A 10 -33.30 -49.88 -8.99
CA TYR A 10 -33.90 -50.99 -8.22
C TYR A 10 -33.02 -52.20 -7.86
N ALA A 11 -32.43 -52.12 -6.67
CA ALA A 11 -32.40 -53.26 -5.75
C ALA A 11 -32.64 -52.73 -4.32
N THR A 12 -33.90 -52.71 -3.88
CA THR A 12 -34.25 -52.69 -2.47
C THR A 12 -34.15 -54.12 -1.93
N SER A 13 -33.39 -54.35 -0.86
CA SER A 13 -33.80 -55.16 0.30
C SER A 13 -32.59 -55.74 1.05
N ASN A 14 -32.61 -55.55 2.36
CA ASN A 14 -32.04 -56.44 3.38
C ASN A 14 -30.53 -56.72 3.33
N ALA A 15 -29.75 -55.80 3.91
CA ALA A 15 -28.54 -56.19 4.63
C ALA A 15 -28.29 -55.17 5.75
N SER A 16 -28.10 -55.67 6.98
CA SER A 16 -27.89 -54.88 8.19
C SER A 16 -26.73 -53.88 8.02
N ILE A 17 -27.05 -52.59 8.01
CA ILE A 17 -26.06 -51.51 7.99
C ILE A 17 -25.47 -51.44 9.41
N SER A 18 -24.27 -52.00 9.57
CA SER A 18 -23.48 -51.81 10.78
C SER A 18 -23.05 -50.34 10.88
N LYS A 19 -23.09 -49.78 12.09
CA LYS A 19 -22.71 -48.39 12.40
C LYS A 19 -21.26 -48.04 12.00
N ASN A 20 -20.45 -49.02 11.59
CA ASN A 20 -19.06 -48.82 11.15
C ASN A 20 -18.91 -48.44 9.66
N THR A 21 -19.95 -48.58 8.82
CA THR A 21 -19.86 -48.19 7.40
C THR A 21 -20.12 -46.68 7.20
N LEU A 22 -20.83 -46.05 8.13
CA LEU A 22 -21.10 -44.60 8.11
C LEU A 22 -19.86 -43.74 8.45
N ILE A 23 -18.84 -44.32 9.09
CA ILE A 23 -17.58 -43.61 9.38
C ILE A 23 -16.66 -43.56 8.15
N LEU A 24 -16.76 -44.55 7.25
CA LEU A 24 -15.90 -44.60 6.06
C LEU A 24 -16.38 -43.66 4.93
N ILE A 25 -17.67 -43.35 4.86
CA ILE A 25 -18.23 -42.42 3.85
C ILE A 25 -17.99 -40.95 4.24
N VAL A 26 -17.76 -40.64 5.52
CA VAL A 26 -17.45 -39.27 5.97
C VAL A 26 -15.96 -38.92 5.77
N LEU A 27 -15.07 -39.88 5.54
CA LEU A 27 -13.62 -39.64 5.43
C LEU A 27 -13.05 -39.60 4.00
N VAL A 28 -13.88 -39.74 2.96
CA VAL A 28 -13.42 -39.61 1.55
C VAL A 28 -14.22 -38.52 0.82
N SER A 29 -14.36 -37.37 1.49
CA SER A 29 -14.67 -36.10 0.82
C SER A 29 -13.80 -34.98 1.42
N VAL A 30 -12.51 -35.25 1.58
CA VAL A 30 -11.51 -34.17 1.43
C VAL A 30 -11.38 -33.96 -0.06
N ASN A 31 -12.42 -33.34 -0.62
CA ASN A 31 -12.38 -32.78 -1.95
C ASN A 31 -11.14 -31.87 -2.01
N GLU A 32 -10.33 -32.01 -3.05
CA GLU A 32 -9.21 -31.13 -3.39
C GLU A 32 -9.74 -29.73 -3.79
N GLY A 33 -10.55 -29.13 -2.93
CA GLY A 33 -10.94 -27.74 -2.99
C GLY A 33 -9.79 -26.93 -2.44
N LYS A 34 -8.82 -26.61 -3.31
CA LYS A 34 -8.06 -25.38 -3.15
C LYS A 34 -9.07 -24.28 -2.84
N THR A 35 -8.99 -23.73 -1.64
CA THR A 35 -9.69 -22.51 -1.21
C THR A 35 -9.14 -21.32 -2.00
N SER A 36 -9.34 -21.29 -3.32
CA SER A 36 -9.39 -20.04 -4.06
C SER A 36 -10.81 -19.52 -3.90
N ILE A 37 -11.09 -18.88 -2.76
CA ILE A 37 -12.08 -17.81 -2.76
C ILE A 37 -11.61 -16.87 -3.86
N GLY A 38 -12.34 -16.83 -4.97
CA GLY A 38 -11.99 -16.04 -6.15
C GLY A 38 -12.03 -14.56 -5.79
N ARG A 39 -10.96 -14.07 -5.18
CA ARG A 39 -10.68 -12.64 -5.11
C ARG A 39 -10.34 -12.23 -6.54
N GLU A 40 -11.09 -11.28 -7.10
CA GLU A 40 -10.63 -10.56 -8.28
C GLU A 40 -9.25 -9.99 -7.96
N ARG A 41 -8.23 -10.54 -8.63
CA ARG A 41 -6.85 -10.10 -8.43
C ARG A 41 -6.70 -8.74 -9.07
N MET A 42 -6.11 -7.82 -8.34
CA MET A 42 -5.83 -6.48 -8.82
C MET A 42 -4.35 -6.43 -9.15
N ILE A 43 -4.01 -6.72 -10.41
CA ILE A 43 -2.61 -6.86 -10.79
C ILE A 43 -2.02 -5.49 -11.13
N ILE A 44 -0.85 -5.21 -10.58
CA ILE A 44 -0.11 -3.96 -10.85
C ILE A 44 0.52 -4.07 -12.24
N THR A 45 0.08 -3.23 -13.17
CA THR A 45 0.52 -3.23 -14.57
C THR A 45 1.65 -2.24 -14.80
N ARG A 46 1.64 -1.10 -14.10
CA ARG A 46 2.65 -0.05 -14.23
C ARG A 46 2.98 0.54 -12.87
N ALA A 47 4.25 0.86 -12.69
CA ALA A 47 4.74 1.55 -11.51
C ALA A 47 5.75 2.61 -11.94
N GLU A 48 5.60 3.84 -11.45
CA GLU A 48 6.51 4.94 -11.75
C GLU A 48 6.72 5.85 -10.54
N THR A 49 7.86 6.54 -10.54
CA THR A 49 8.15 7.59 -9.55
C THR A 49 8.17 8.96 -10.20
N ILE A 50 7.55 9.92 -9.51
CA ILE A 50 7.42 11.31 -9.93
C ILE A 50 8.08 12.19 -8.87
N LEU A 51 9.10 12.94 -9.26
CA LEU A 51 9.75 13.90 -8.39
C LEU A 51 8.96 15.22 -8.40
N VAL A 52 8.53 15.66 -7.22
CA VAL A 52 7.81 16.91 -7.04
C VAL A 52 8.66 17.86 -6.19
N SER A 53 8.95 19.04 -6.74
CA SER A 53 9.66 20.10 -6.05
C SER A 53 8.72 21.26 -5.75
N ILE A 54 8.61 21.63 -4.48
CA ILE A 54 7.80 22.78 -4.06
C ILE A 54 8.75 23.88 -3.55
N PRO A 55 8.72 25.10 -4.11
CA PRO A 55 9.55 26.18 -3.59
C PRO A 55 9.18 26.48 -2.13
N PHE A 56 10.17 26.44 -1.23
CA PHE A 56 10.01 26.64 0.19
C PHE A 56 11.13 27.53 0.73
N LYS A 57 10.78 28.69 1.28
CA LYS A 57 11.77 29.54 1.96
C LYS A 57 12.07 28.94 3.35
N ALA A 58 13.14 28.17 3.49
CA ALA A 58 13.59 27.79 4.81
C ALA A 58 14.27 28.97 5.51
N GLY A 59 13.88 29.24 6.75
CA GLY A 59 14.58 30.20 7.61
C GLY A 59 15.82 29.62 8.28
N GLY A 60 16.25 28.41 7.90
CA GLY A 60 17.43 27.77 8.49
C GLY A 60 18.72 28.44 8.04
N ILE A 61 19.67 28.62 8.97
CA ILE A 61 20.99 29.18 8.68
C ILE A 61 21.99 28.01 8.57
N PRO A 62 22.72 27.83 7.44
CA PRO A 62 23.80 26.85 7.34
C PRO A 62 24.93 27.16 8.35
N PRO A 63 25.62 26.17 8.96
CA PRO A 63 25.62 24.74 8.68
C PRO A 63 24.61 23.92 9.51
N TRP A 64 23.86 24.57 10.41
CA TRP A 64 22.92 23.90 11.33
C TRP A 64 21.54 23.61 10.71
N SER A 65 21.35 24.00 9.44
CA SER A 65 20.23 23.56 8.62
C SER A 65 20.34 22.07 8.29
N PHE A 66 19.24 21.48 7.82
CA PHE A 66 19.09 20.06 7.42
C PHE A 66 20.30 19.48 6.65
N GLY A 67 21.35 19.06 7.34
CA GLY A 67 22.57 18.51 6.72
C GLY A 67 23.48 19.54 6.02
N GLY A 68 23.37 20.84 6.35
CA GLY A 68 24.28 21.88 5.84
C GLY A 68 23.85 22.62 4.57
N ASP A 69 22.69 22.29 3.99
CA ASP A 69 22.17 22.93 2.78
C ASP A 69 21.06 23.98 3.08
N PRO A 70 21.19 25.25 2.63
CA PRO A 70 20.14 26.27 2.77
C PRO A 70 18.92 25.93 1.89
N LYS A 71 17.93 25.24 2.48
CA LYS A 71 16.75 24.79 1.74
C LYS A 71 15.92 25.95 1.18
N CYS A 72 15.81 26.01 -0.14
CA CYS A 72 14.87 26.88 -0.85
C CYS A 72 13.70 26.09 -1.48
N ASN A 73 13.69 24.75 -1.35
CA ASN A 73 12.69 23.85 -1.90
C ASN A 73 12.37 22.71 -0.91
N PHE A 74 11.15 22.19 -0.98
CA PHE A 74 10.69 20.97 -0.32
C PHE A 74 10.41 19.94 -1.41
N ASP A 75 11.36 19.03 -1.58
CA ASP A 75 11.32 18.00 -2.61
C ASP A 75 10.77 16.71 -2.00
N THR A 76 9.85 16.07 -2.71
CA THR A 76 9.28 14.79 -2.32
C THR A 76 9.11 13.90 -3.53
N LEU A 77 9.20 12.59 -3.32
CA LEU A 77 9.07 11.60 -4.37
C LEU A 77 7.73 10.90 -4.24
N LEU A 78 6.88 11.03 -5.25
CA LEU A 78 5.62 10.33 -5.34
C LEU A 78 5.79 9.03 -6.12
N ILE A 79 5.14 7.97 -5.66
CA ILE A 79 5.05 6.67 -6.31
C ILE A 79 3.63 6.54 -6.84
N ARG A 80 3.51 6.24 -8.13
CA ARG A 80 2.24 5.99 -8.80
C ARG A 80 2.19 4.53 -9.25
N LEU A 81 1.15 3.82 -8.82
CA LEU A 81 0.88 2.43 -9.19
C LEU A 81 -0.41 2.37 -10.00
N GLU A 82 -0.37 1.76 -11.17
CA GLU A 82 -1.56 1.49 -11.99
C GLU A 82 -1.87 0.00 -11.99
N THR A 83 -3.16 -0.34 -12.01
CA THR A 83 -3.64 -1.71 -12.02
C THR A 83 -4.32 -2.07 -13.34
N ASP A 84 -4.51 -3.36 -13.57
CA ASP A 84 -5.26 -3.92 -14.70
C ASP A 84 -6.73 -3.48 -14.73
N SER A 85 -7.31 -3.21 -13.57
CA SER A 85 -8.63 -2.61 -13.41
C SER A 85 -8.70 -1.11 -13.74
N GLY A 86 -7.56 -0.48 -14.09
CA GLY A 86 -7.48 0.95 -14.39
C GLY A 86 -7.45 1.87 -13.16
N LEU A 87 -7.33 1.31 -11.96
CA LEU A 87 -7.18 2.10 -10.73
C LEU A 87 -5.74 2.60 -10.59
N VAL A 88 -5.61 3.77 -9.98
CA VAL A 88 -4.32 4.42 -9.75
C VAL A 88 -4.15 4.70 -8.26
N GLY A 89 -3.11 4.15 -7.67
CA GLY A 89 -2.67 4.41 -6.31
C GLY A 89 -1.55 5.41 -6.23
N TRP A 90 -1.55 6.21 -5.17
CA TRP A 90 -0.52 7.19 -4.87
C TRP A 90 0.10 6.93 -3.51
N GLY A 91 1.42 7.00 -3.46
CA GLY A 91 2.17 6.92 -2.21
C GLY A 91 3.32 7.91 -2.20
N GLU A 92 3.72 8.33 -1.01
CA GLU A 92 4.82 9.27 -0.81
C GLU A 92 6.03 8.52 -0.25
N ALA A 93 7.18 8.69 -0.90
CA ALA A 93 8.47 8.26 -0.41
C ALA A 93 9.23 9.48 0.10
N PHE A 94 9.50 9.48 1.41
CA PHE A 94 10.20 10.57 2.07
C PHE A 94 11.65 10.68 1.57
N SER A 95 11.98 11.83 1.00
CA SER A 95 13.31 12.11 0.46
C SER A 95 13.96 13.28 1.18
N ARG A 96 15.19 13.10 1.65
CA ARG A 96 15.95 14.13 2.39
C ARG A 96 17.02 14.76 1.50
N ASN A 97 16.61 15.46 0.44
CA ASN A 97 17.50 16.16 -0.51
C ASN A 97 18.32 15.23 -1.42
N GLU A 98 18.08 13.93 -1.35
CA GLU A 98 18.77 12.92 -2.14
C GLU A 98 17.78 12.31 -3.16
N ASP A 99 16.92 13.15 -3.72
CA ASP A 99 15.70 12.69 -4.39
C ASP A 99 16.01 11.99 -5.72
N GLN A 100 17.06 12.40 -6.41
CA GLN A 100 17.55 11.73 -7.61
C GLN A 100 18.12 10.35 -7.28
N ALA A 101 18.89 10.24 -6.20
CA ALA A 101 19.44 8.96 -5.75
C ALA A 101 18.31 8.02 -5.28
N LEU A 102 17.35 8.56 -4.53
CA LEU A 102 16.18 7.82 -4.06
C LEU A 102 15.34 7.33 -5.24
N LYS A 103 15.05 8.20 -6.22
CA LYS A 103 14.34 7.85 -7.44
C LYS A 103 15.04 6.71 -8.18
N ALA A 104 16.34 6.83 -8.43
CA ALA A 104 17.11 5.79 -9.11
C ALA A 104 17.08 4.45 -8.35
N MET A 105 17.20 4.47 -7.03
CA MET A 105 17.11 3.25 -6.21
C MET A 105 15.73 2.59 -6.28
N ILE A 106 14.66 3.38 -6.18
CA ILE A 106 13.29 2.86 -6.22
C ILE A 106 12.96 2.31 -7.60
N ASP A 107 13.27 3.06 -8.66
CA ASP A 107 13.00 2.65 -10.05
C ASP A 107 13.75 1.37 -10.43
N THR A 108 14.99 1.20 -9.96
CA THR A 108 15.82 0.06 -10.35
C THR A 108 15.65 -1.16 -9.47
N ARG A 109 15.28 -1.01 -8.19
CA ARG A 109 15.25 -2.11 -7.21
C ARG A 109 13.87 -2.41 -6.64
N VAL A 110 13.03 -1.41 -6.45
CA VAL A 110 11.73 -1.59 -5.78
C VAL A 110 10.63 -1.82 -6.81
N LEU A 111 10.44 -0.90 -7.76
CA LEU A 111 9.32 -0.97 -8.71
C LEU A 111 9.27 -2.27 -9.55
N PRO A 112 10.41 -2.83 -10.03
CA PRO A 112 10.38 -4.06 -10.82
C PRO A 112 9.84 -5.27 -10.04
N LEU A 113 9.96 -5.28 -8.71
CA LEU A 113 9.47 -6.35 -7.85
C LEU A 113 7.95 -6.25 -7.56
N VAL A 114 7.38 -5.08 -7.83
CA VAL A 114 5.98 -4.74 -7.56
C VAL A 114 5.11 -4.99 -8.81
N VAL A 115 5.64 -4.76 -10.01
CA VAL A 115 4.92 -5.01 -11.26
C VAL A 115 4.59 -6.50 -11.41
N GLY A 116 3.35 -6.80 -11.82
CA GLY A 116 2.84 -8.16 -11.96
C GLY A 116 2.36 -8.80 -10.65
N ARG A 117 2.46 -8.09 -9.52
CA ARG A 117 1.96 -8.56 -8.22
C ARG A 117 0.51 -8.15 -8.02
N ASP A 118 -0.16 -8.89 -7.14
CA ASP A 118 -1.51 -8.55 -6.67
C ASP A 118 -1.44 -7.43 -5.63
N ALA A 119 -1.96 -6.25 -5.97
CA ALA A 119 -2.02 -5.06 -5.11
C ALA A 119 -2.83 -5.31 -3.83
N ALA A 120 -3.71 -6.28 -3.89
CA ALA A 120 -4.64 -6.63 -2.85
C ALA A 120 -3.97 -7.40 -1.69
N SER A 121 -2.75 -7.92 -1.91
CA SER A 121 -1.95 -8.73 -0.99
C SER A 121 -0.86 -7.89 -0.27
N ILE A 122 -1.26 -6.77 0.34
CA ILE A 122 -0.37 -5.72 0.89
C ILE A 122 0.70 -6.29 1.82
N ALA A 123 0.31 -7.00 2.88
CA ALA A 123 1.24 -7.49 3.91
C ALA A 123 2.27 -8.49 3.34
N SER A 124 1.85 -9.37 2.42
CA SER A 124 2.75 -10.31 1.76
C SER A 124 3.73 -9.58 0.85
N LEU A 125 3.24 -8.61 0.07
CA LEU A 125 4.08 -7.85 -0.86
C LEU A 125 5.12 -7.02 -0.10
N LYS A 126 4.72 -6.34 0.97
CA LYS A 126 5.64 -5.62 1.87
C LYS A 126 6.69 -6.54 2.45
N PHE A 127 6.30 -7.69 3.01
CA PHE A 127 7.24 -8.67 3.56
C PHE A 127 8.22 -9.17 2.51
N ASP A 128 7.74 -9.49 1.30
CA ASP A 128 8.59 -9.97 0.21
C ASP A 128 9.61 -8.91 -0.23
N LEU A 129 9.19 -7.64 -0.31
CA LEU A 129 10.11 -6.54 -0.63
C LEU A 129 11.18 -6.36 0.45
N GLU A 130 10.77 -6.34 1.73
CA GLU A 130 11.71 -6.24 2.85
C GLU A 130 12.66 -7.43 2.89
N PHE A 131 12.17 -8.63 2.63
CA PHE A 131 12.97 -9.84 2.60
C PHE A 131 13.92 -9.87 1.40
N GLN A 132 13.50 -9.49 0.20
CA GLN A 132 14.39 -9.49 -0.97
C GLN A 132 15.43 -8.38 -0.91
N LEU A 133 15.08 -7.24 -0.32
CA LEU A 133 15.94 -6.05 -0.26
C LEU A 133 16.68 -5.89 1.07
N HIS A 134 16.61 -6.87 1.98
CA HIS A 134 17.21 -6.78 3.32
C HIS A 134 18.70 -6.46 3.32
N ASN A 135 19.46 -6.95 2.33
CA ASN A 135 20.89 -6.70 2.18
C ASN A 135 21.22 -5.27 1.70
N PHE A 136 20.26 -4.57 1.10
CA PHE A 136 20.45 -3.22 0.55
C PHE A 136 19.99 -2.11 1.50
N GLY A 137 19.24 -2.46 2.55
CA GLY A 137 18.85 -1.52 3.58
C GLY A 137 17.60 -1.94 4.33
N ARG A 138 17.74 -2.21 5.63
CA ARG A 138 16.62 -2.39 6.56
C ARG A 138 16.10 -1.06 7.13
N ILE A 139 16.84 0.01 6.90
CA ILE A 139 16.54 1.38 7.27
C ILE A 139 17.01 2.30 6.13
N GLY A 140 16.45 3.51 6.04
CA GLY A 140 16.89 4.52 5.07
C GLY A 140 16.19 4.44 3.72
N PRO A 141 16.86 4.78 2.60
CA PRO A 141 16.24 5.05 1.30
C PRO A 141 15.37 3.92 0.75
N ILE A 142 15.84 2.68 0.83
CA ILE A 142 15.08 1.51 0.36
C ILE A 142 13.79 1.35 1.18
N MET A 143 13.86 1.53 2.50
CA MET A 143 12.69 1.45 3.36
C MET A 143 11.69 2.59 3.11
N TYR A 144 12.17 3.79 2.74
CA TYR A 144 11.29 4.89 2.31
C TYR A 144 10.54 4.55 1.03
N GLY A 145 11.21 3.90 0.07
CA GLY A 145 10.58 3.38 -1.14
C GLY A 145 9.53 2.31 -0.87
N ILE A 146 9.85 1.33 -0.01
CA ILE A 146 8.91 0.28 0.41
C ILE A 146 7.69 0.89 1.12
N SER A 147 7.91 1.90 1.96
CA SER A 147 6.82 2.62 2.65
C SER A 147 5.94 3.38 1.66
N GLY A 148 6.52 4.04 0.66
CA GLY A 148 5.76 4.71 -0.39
C GLY A 148 4.91 3.73 -1.22
N VAL A 149 5.45 2.55 -1.53
CA VAL A 149 4.68 1.47 -2.18
C VAL A 149 3.54 1.02 -1.27
N ASP A 150 3.78 0.78 0.01
CA ASP A 150 2.75 0.36 0.97
C ASP A 150 1.59 1.36 1.04
N ILE A 151 1.89 2.67 1.11
CA ILE A 151 0.89 3.74 1.08
C ILE A 151 0.07 3.68 -0.23
N ALA A 152 0.73 3.51 -1.38
CA ALA A 152 0.05 3.41 -2.68
C ALA A 152 -0.86 2.19 -2.79
N LEU A 153 -0.48 1.06 -2.17
CA LEU A 153 -1.31 -0.14 -2.11
C LEU A 153 -2.55 0.06 -1.23
N TRP A 154 -2.40 0.76 -0.11
CA TRP A 154 -3.55 1.12 0.75
C TRP A 154 -4.51 2.09 0.06
N ASP A 155 -3.99 3.05 -0.70
CA ASP A 155 -4.81 3.95 -1.53
C ASP A 155 -5.56 3.16 -2.63
N LEU A 156 -4.89 2.22 -3.30
CA LEU A 156 -5.55 1.31 -4.25
C LEU A 156 -6.65 0.49 -3.58
N LEU A 157 -6.41 -0.05 -2.40
CA LEU A 157 -7.41 -0.84 -1.68
C LEU A 157 -8.62 0.00 -1.27
N GLY A 158 -8.40 1.24 -0.82
CA GLY A 158 -9.46 2.20 -0.53
C GLY A 158 -10.32 2.49 -1.75
N LYS A 159 -9.68 2.75 -2.90
CA LYS A 159 -10.36 2.98 -4.19
C LYS A 159 -11.10 1.74 -4.69
N ALA A 160 -10.49 0.55 -4.57
CA ALA A 160 -11.07 -0.73 -4.95
C ALA A 160 -12.37 -1.02 -4.18
N THR A 161 -12.36 -0.70 -2.88
CA THR A 161 -13.47 -0.99 -1.97
C THR A 161 -14.46 0.16 -1.86
N ASN A 162 -14.15 1.30 -2.46
CA ASN A 162 -14.90 2.56 -2.33
C ASN A 162 -15.17 2.91 -0.84
N ARG A 163 -14.16 2.72 0.01
CA ARG A 163 -14.22 2.99 1.45
C ARG A 163 -13.11 3.94 1.87
N PRO A 164 -13.37 4.80 2.87
CA PRO A 164 -12.30 5.61 3.44
C PRO A 164 -11.30 4.69 4.15
N LEU A 165 -10.01 5.02 4.07
CA LEU A 165 -8.93 4.19 4.60
C LEU A 165 -9.07 3.95 6.12
N VAL A 166 -9.63 4.91 6.87
CA VAL A 166 -9.89 4.78 8.30
C VAL A 166 -10.79 3.57 8.63
N ASP A 167 -11.79 3.29 7.79
CA ASP A 167 -12.69 2.14 8.00
C ASP A 167 -11.95 0.82 7.75
N LEU A 168 -11.03 0.81 6.78
CA LEU A 168 -10.19 -0.34 6.48
C LEU A 168 -9.16 -0.62 7.60
N LEU A 169 -8.75 0.42 8.32
CA LEU A 169 -7.80 0.33 9.43
C LEU A 169 -8.46 0.05 10.79
N GLY A 170 -9.78 -0.12 10.83
CA GLY A 170 -10.51 -0.48 12.07
C GLY A 170 -11.51 0.57 12.56
N GLY A 171 -11.76 1.62 11.79
CA GLY A 171 -12.72 2.68 12.12
C GLY A 171 -12.09 3.84 12.90
N SER A 172 -12.87 4.92 13.05
CA SER A 172 -12.39 6.10 13.77
C SER A 172 -12.55 5.97 15.28
N PHE A 173 -11.52 6.36 16.02
CA PHE A 173 -11.56 6.51 17.48
C PHE A 173 -12.06 7.90 17.93
N ALA A 174 -12.20 8.85 17.00
CA ALA A 174 -12.62 10.22 17.30
C ALA A 174 -13.47 10.81 16.16
N GLU A 175 -14.44 11.66 16.48
CA GLU A 175 -15.26 12.33 15.45
C GLU A 175 -14.49 13.45 14.74
N GLU A 176 -13.49 14.06 15.39
CA GLU A 176 -12.71 15.18 14.84
C GLU A 176 -11.22 15.07 15.22
N PHE A 177 -10.34 15.17 14.23
CA PHE A 177 -8.89 15.27 14.43
C PHE A 177 -8.49 16.72 14.72
N LYS A 178 -7.94 16.98 15.90
CA LYS A 178 -7.43 18.31 16.27
C LYS A 178 -5.94 18.40 15.93
N PRO A 179 -5.54 19.16 14.89
CA PRO A 179 -4.13 19.28 14.53
C PRO A 179 -3.33 19.97 15.65
N GLY A 180 -2.30 19.28 16.13
CA GLY A 180 -1.32 19.85 17.05
C GLY A 180 -0.26 20.66 16.29
N VAL A 181 0.15 21.80 16.85
CA VAL A 181 1.30 22.56 16.32
C VAL A 181 2.57 22.05 16.98
N CYS A 182 3.56 21.66 16.18
CA CYS A 182 4.92 21.48 16.67
C CYS A 182 5.49 22.85 17.05
N LYS A 183 5.39 23.21 18.34
CA LYS A 183 5.91 24.48 18.88
C LYS A 183 7.38 24.41 19.27
N SER A 184 8.02 23.24 19.15
CA SER A 184 9.32 22.93 19.79
C SER A 184 10.48 22.78 18.81
N ALA A 185 10.30 23.04 17.52
CA ALA A 185 11.44 23.06 16.60
C ALA A 185 12.38 24.22 17.00
N PRO A 186 13.66 23.96 17.29
CA PRO A 186 14.63 25.02 17.59
C PRO A 186 14.65 26.04 16.45
N VAL A 187 14.77 27.33 16.78
CA VAL A 187 14.81 28.46 15.83
C VAL A 187 15.77 28.24 14.65
N TRP A 188 16.86 27.52 14.88
CA TRP A 188 17.88 27.22 13.87
C TRP A 188 17.46 26.15 12.84
N GLN A 189 16.45 25.33 13.14
CA GLN A 189 15.97 24.23 12.29
C GLN A 189 14.82 24.67 11.36
N CYS A 190 13.94 25.54 11.85
CA CYS A 190 12.87 26.17 11.09
C CYS A 190 12.80 27.65 11.50
N GLY A 191 13.48 28.54 10.78
CA GLY A 191 13.54 29.97 11.10
C GLY A 191 12.23 30.76 10.89
N GLY A 192 11.07 30.17 11.19
CA GLY A 192 9.78 30.84 10.99
C GLY A 192 8.56 30.22 11.67
N CYS A 193 8.65 29.11 12.41
CA CYS A 193 7.45 28.48 13.00
C CYS A 193 6.87 29.22 14.23
N HIS A 194 7.37 30.40 14.57
CA HIS A 194 6.98 31.17 15.77
C HIS A 194 5.80 32.14 15.56
N THR A 195 5.29 32.32 14.33
CA THR A 195 4.13 33.18 14.11
C THR A 195 2.85 32.43 14.45
N ASN A 196 2.32 32.66 15.65
CA ASN A 196 0.91 32.43 15.98
C ASN A 196 0.05 33.10 14.89
N HIS A 197 -0.50 32.31 13.96
CA HIS A 197 -1.41 32.85 12.97
C HIS A 197 -2.82 32.94 13.60
N PRO A 198 -3.44 34.13 13.69
CA PRO A 198 -4.72 34.31 14.39
C PRO A 198 -5.93 33.79 13.61
N ARG A 199 -5.71 33.17 12.43
CA ARG A 199 -6.77 32.55 11.65
C ARG A 199 -6.90 31.10 12.12
N GLY A 200 -7.99 30.80 12.82
CA GLY A 200 -8.39 29.44 13.12
C GLY A 200 -8.25 28.55 11.88
N TYR A 201 -7.88 27.29 12.11
CA TYR A 201 -7.51 26.29 11.11
C TYR A 201 -8.62 26.02 10.10
N ARG A 202 -8.76 26.88 9.09
CA ARG A 202 -9.38 26.54 7.81
C ARG A 202 -8.31 26.77 6.77
N ALA A 203 -7.62 25.69 6.40
CA ALA A 203 -6.80 25.69 5.20
C ALA A 203 -7.75 25.87 4.01
N GLY A 204 -7.92 27.11 3.56
CA GLY A 204 -8.49 27.38 2.26
C GLY A 204 -7.51 26.83 1.23
N ILE A 205 -7.83 25.70 0.62
CA ILE A 205 -7.17 25.23 -0.59
C ILE A 205 -7.42 26.32 -1.64
N PRO A 206 -6.40 27.02 -2.17
CA PRO A 206 -6.62 27.91 -3.29
C PRO A 206 -7.11 27.07 -4.46
N SER A 207 -8.28 27.39 -5.01
CA SER A 207 -8.78 26.79 -6.23
C SER A 207 -7.74 26.96 -7.34
N TYR A 208 -7.07 25.88 -7.71
CA TYR A 208 -6.16 25.87 -8.84
C TYR A 208 -7.01 25.82 -10.12
N GLN A 209 -7.01 26.91 -10.90
CA GLN A 209 -7.50 26.85 -12.27
C GLN A 209 -6.43 26.15 -13.10
N VAL A 210 -6.79 24.97 -13.61
CA VAL A 210 -6.05 24.27 -14.65
C VAL A 210 -6.16 25.12 -15.92
N ALA A 211 -5.01 25.57 -16.43
CA ALA A 211 -4.91 26.16 -17.76
C ALA A 211 -4.94 25.07 -18.83
#